data_AF-A0A2J4QQJ7-F1
#
_entry.id   AF-A0A2J4QQJ7-F1
#
_cell.length_a   1.000
_cell.length_b   1.000
_cell.length_c   1.000
_cell.angle_alpha   90.00
_cell.angle_beta   90.00
_cell.angle_gamma   90.00
#
_symmetry.space_group_name_H-M   'P 1'
#
loop_
_entity.id
_entity.type
_entity.pdbx_description
1 polymer ?
#
loop_
_entity_poly.entity_id
_entity_poly.type
_entity_poly.pdbx_seq_one_letter_code
_entity_poly.pdbx_strand_id
1 'polypeptide(L)' 'PWSFIDLLSWLNGYKKQYGFVYVDHQQNLARKRKKSFFWYQNVIASRGEQR' A
#
# COMPACT_ATOMS: atom_id res chain seq x y z
N PRO A 1 7.56 2.90 -6.56
CA PRO A 1 6.94 1.76 -5.83
C PRO A 1 5.57 1.42 -6.40
N TRP A 2 5.32 0.13 -6.65
CA TRP A 2 4.01 -0.37 -7.06
C TRP A 2 3.42 -1.17 -5.89
N SER A 3 2.22 -0.86 -5.39
CA SER A 3 1.19 0.09 -5.85
C SER A 3 0.79 1.07 -4.74
N PHE A 4 -0.12 2.02 -5.03
CA PHE A 4 -0.69 2.88 -3.99
C PHE A 4 -1.64 2.11 -3.05
N ILE A 5 -2.58 1.36 -3.62
CA ILE A 5 -3.60 0.57 -2.93
C ILE A 5 -3.50 -0.90 -3.36
N ASP A 6 -3.86 -1.83 -2.48
CA ASP A 6 -3.98 -3.23 -2.84
C ASP A 6 -5.01 -3.42 -3.95
N LEU A 7 -4.69 -4.31 -4.89
CA LEU A 7 -5.40 -4.51 -6.15
C LEU A 7 -5.29 -5.95 -6.61
N LEU A 8 -6.04 -6.30 -7.65
CA LEU A 8 -6.01 -7.62 -8.26
C LEU A 8 -4.67 -7.85 -9.01
N SER A 9 -3.88 -8.81 -8.54
CA SER A 9 -2.72 -9.29 -9.31
C SER A 9 -3.18 -10.29 -10.36
N TRP A 10 -2.77 -10.07 -11.62
CA TRP A 10 -3.17 -10.86 -12.79
C TRP A 10 -3.18 -12.38 -12.57
N LEU A 11 -2.07 -12.95 -12.09
CA LEU A 11 -1.93 -14.40 -11.91
C LEU A 11 -2.11 -14.87 -10.45
N ASN A 12 -2.14 -13.95 -9.48
CA ASN A 12 -2.06 -14.27 -8.06
C ASN A 12 -3.27 -13.80 -7.24
N GLY A 13 -4.28 -13.22 -7.89
CA GLY A 13 -5.46 -12.70 -7.22
C GLY A 13 -5.13 -11.59 -6.21
N TYR A 14 -5.93 -11.49 -5.14
CA TYR A 14 -5.75 -10.50 -4.06
C TYR A 14 -4.78 -10.95 -2.96
N LYS A 15 -4.33 -12.21 -2.99
CA LYS A 15 -3.41 -12.74 -1.97
C LYS A 15 -2.05 -12.06 -2.03
N LYS A 16 -1.60 -11.71 -3.24
CA LYS A 16 -0.35 -10.99 -3.46
C LYS A 16 -0.60 -9.48 -3.43
N GLN A 17 -0.20 -8.87 -2.32
CA GLN A 17 -0.42 -7.45 -2.04
C GLN A 17 0.79 -6.61 -2.43
N TYR A 18 0.52 -5.41 -2.93
CA TYR A 18 1.53 -4.47 -3.43
C TYR A 18 1.33 -3.05 -2.88
N GLY A 19 0.14 -2.75 -2.38
CA GLY A 19 -0.27 -1.41 -2.00
C GLY A 19 0.37 -0.92 -0.71
N PHE A 20 0.59 0.39 -0.63
CA PHE A 20 0.78 1.11 0.63
C PHE A 20 -0.49 1.12 1.49
N VAL A 21 -1.66 1.03 0.86
CA VAL A 21 -2.96 0.97 1.52
C VAL A 21 -3.53 -0.45 1.38
N TYR A 22 -3.80 -1.09 2.51
CA TYR A 22 -4.49 -2.37 2.60
C TYR A 22 -5.99 -2.22 2.31
N VAL A 23 -6.57 -3.20 1.61
CA VAL A 23 -8.01 -3.31 1.37
C VAL A 23 -8.55 -4.54 2.06
N ASP A 24 -9.49 -4.33 2.98
CA ASP A 24 -10.11 -5.39 3.77
C ASP A 24 -11.34 -5.94 3.05
N HIS A 25 -11.19 -7.10 2.41
CA HIS A 25 -12.27 -7.76 1.68
C HIS A 25 -13.38 -8.33 2.58
N GLN A 26 -13.15 -8.46 3.88
CA GLN A 26 -14.16 -8.93 4.84
C GLN A 26 -14.92 -7.76 5.48
N GLN A 27 -14.40 -6.53 5.36
CA GLN A 27 -14.95 -5.34 6.00
C GLN A 27 -15.33 -4.27 4.96
N ASN A 28 -16.23 -4.60 4.02
CA ASN A 28 -16.74 -3.68 2.99
C ASN A 28 -15.64 -2.89 2.24
N LEU A 29 -14.53 -3.56 1.91
CA LEU A 29 -13.37 -2.95 1.27
C LEU A 29 -12.81 -1.75 2.06
N ALA A 30 -12.85 -1.81 3.39
CA ALA A 30 -12.25 -0.78 4.24
C ALA A 30 -10.75 -0.62 3.94
N ARG A 31 -10.27 0.63 3.97
CA ARG A 31 -8.87 0.98 3.68
C ARG A 31 -8.09 1.16 4.97
N LYS A 32 -6.92 0.52 5.09
CA LYS A 32 -6.01 0.68 6.22
C LYS A 32 -4.62 1.06 5.73
N ARG A 33 -4.04 2.13 6.26
CA ARG A 33 -2.68 2.58 5.88
C ARG A 33 -1.65 1.60 6.46
N LYS A 34 -0.79 1.00 5.63
CA LYS A 34 0.29 0.11 6.08
C LYS A 34 1.47 0.93 6.61
N LYS A 35 2.43 0.28 7.28
CA LYS A 35 3.68 0.95 7.73
C LYS A 35 4.44 1.60 6.56
N SER A 36 4.46 0.93 5.41
CA SER A 36 5.11 1.43 4.19
C SER A 36 4.49 2.72 3.64
N PHE A 37 3.20 2.99 3.93
CA PHE A 37 2.57 4.26 3.59
C PHE A 37 3.26 5.43 4.31
N PHE A 38 3.42 5.32 5.63
CA PHE A 38 4.02 6.37 6.45
C PHE A 38 5.50 6.53 6.16
N TRP A 39 6.21 5.41 5.93
CA TRP A 39 7.58 5.45 5.44
C TRP A 39 7.68 6.27 4.14
N TYR A 40 6.88 5.96 3.12
CA TYR A 40 6.96 6.66 1.85
C TYR A 40 6.48 8.12 1.93
N GLN A 41 5.54 8.41 2.84
CA GLN A 41 5.18 9.78 3.19
C GLN A 41 6.39 10.58 3.73
N ASN A 42 7.18 10.00 4.63
CA ASN A 42 8.39 10.63 5.16
C ASN A 42 9.49 10.78 4.11
N VAL A 43 9.65 9.78 3.23
CA VAL A 43 10.55 9.88 2.07
C VAL A 43 10.18 11.08 1.20
N ILE A 44 8.89 11.26 0.89
CA ILE A 44 8.43 12.41 0.09
C ILE A 44 8.65 13.72 0.85
N ALA A 45 8.28 13.79 2.13
CA ALA A 45 8.41 15.00 2.95
C ALA A 45 9.86 15.47 3.09
N SER A 46 10.79 14.53 3.23
CA SER A 46 12.24 14.79 3.29
C SER A 46 12.89 14.97 1.92
N ARG A 47 12.12 15.00 0.83
CA ARG A 47 12.63 14.98 -0.56
C ARG A 47 13.66 13.86 -0.82
N GLY A 48 13.51 12.75 -0.10
CA GLY A 48 14.33 11.56 -0.23
C GLY A 48 15.62 11.56 0.60
N GLU A 49 15.82 12.52 1.49
CA GLU A 49 16.98 12.57 2.40
C GLU A 49 16.88 11.59 3.57
N GLN A 50 15.66 11.23 4.00
CA GLN A 50 15.41 10.23 5.05
C GLN A 50 14.68 9.04 4.45
N ARG A 51 15.38 7.89 4.33
CA ARG A 51 14.88 6.65 3.71
C ARG A 51 15.03 5.46 4.65
#